data_AF-A0A6A4VS57-F1
#
_entry.id   AF-A0A6A4VS57-F1
#
_cell.length_a   1.000
_cell.length_b   1.000
_cell.length_c   1.000
_cell.angle_alpha   90.00
_cell.angle_beta   90.00
_cell.angle_gamma   90.00
#
_symmetry.space_group_name_H-M   'P 1'
#
loop_
_entity.id
_entity.type
_entity.pdbx_description
1 polymer ?
#
loop_
_entity_poly.entity_id
_entity_poly.type
_entity_poly.pdbx_seq_one_letter_code
_entity_poly.pdbx_strand_id
1 'polypeptide(L)' 'MRFGCALYKGGQINLRQAAYERDFRPVDEQCPCSTCARYTRAYLHSVVTVETAACHLLTVHNVCYQRPAADQT' A
#
# COMPACT_ATOMS: atom_id res chain seq x y z
N MET A 1 -9.35 10.22 9.12
CA MET A 1 -8.04 10.58 8.53
C MET A 1 -7.47 9.35 7.83
N ARG A 2 -7.12 9.44 6.55
CA ARG A 2 -6.86 8.32 5.60
C ARG A 2 -5.36 8.03 5.39
N PHE A 3 -4.49 8.38 6.33
CA PHE A 3 -3.04 8.26 6.17
C PHE A 3 -2.55 7.01 6.89
N GLY A 4 -2.09 6.01 6.13
CA GLY A 4 -1.54 4.75 6.67
C GLY A 4 -2.35 3.48 6.41
N CYS A 5 -3.45 3.58 5.68
CA CYS A 5 -4.25 2.42 5.33
C CYS A 5 -4.20 2.11 3.83
N ALA A 6 -3.87 0.86 3.49
CA ALA A 6 -3.91 0.34 2.14
C ALA A 6 -5.16 -0.53 1.93
N LEU A 7 -5.79 -0.42 0.77
CA LEU A 7 -6.90 -1.30 0.38
C LEU A 7 -6.35 -2.62 -0.17
N TYR A 8 -6.98 -3.74 0.12
CA TYR A 8 -6.58 -5.04 -0.43
C TYR A 8 -7.83 -5.90 -0.61
N LYS A 9 -7.71 -7.06 -1.25
CA LYS A 9 -8.87 -7.94 -1.55
C LYS A 9 -9.80 -8.24 -0.37
N GLY A 10 -9.31 -8.26 0.86
CA GLY A 10 -10.10 -8.53 2.07
C GLY A 10 -10.57 -7.30 2.84
N GLY A 11 -10.35 -6.09 2.33
CA GLY A 11 -10.76 -4.84 2.98
C GLY A 11 -9.63 -3.82 3.05
N GLN A 12 -9.30 -3.37 4.26
CA GLN A 12 -8.28 -2.36 4.50
C GLN A 12 -7.26 -2.85 5.53
N ILE A 13 -5.97 -2.73 5.20
CA ILE A 13 -4.84 -3.03 6.08
C ILE A 13 -4.26 -1.72 6.60
N ASN A 14 -4.05 -1.65 7.92
CA ASN A 14 -3.42 -0.49 8.56
C ASN A 14 -1.93 -0.74 8.72
N LEU A 15 -1.12 -0.16 7.85
CA LEU A 15 0.33 -0.34 7.81
C LEU A 15 1.05 0.34 8.97
N ARG A 16 0.34 1.09 9.84
CA ARG A 16 0.88 1.56 11.13
C ARG A 16 0.97 0.47 12.20
N GLN A 17 0.35 -0.70 12.00
CA GLN A 17 0.44 -1.78 12.98
C GLN A 17 1.85 -2.37 13.01
N ALA A 18 2.44 -2.49 14.21
CA ALA A 18 3.75 -3.09 14.42
C ALA A 18 3.84 -4.55 13.94
N ALA A 19 2.70 -5.24 13.80
CA ALA A 19 2.64 -6.57 13.20
C ALA A 19 3.22 -6.65 11.77
N TYR A 20 3.24 -5.53 11.04
CA TYR A 20 3.76 -5.45 9.67
C TYR A 20 5.21 -5.00 9.58
N GLU A 21 5.85 -4.59 10.68
CA GLU A 21 7.26 -4.17 10.73
C GLU A 21 8.21 -5.20 10.13
N ARG A 22 7.90 -6.49 10.32
CA ARG A 22 8.74 -7.61 9.88
C ARG A 22 8.10 -8.46 8.79
N ASP A 23 7.08 -7.92 8.10
CA ASP A 23 6.41 -8.61 7.00
C ASP A 23 6.97 -8.14 5.65
N PHE A 24 7.79 -8.99 5.03
CA PHE A 24 8.42 -8.70 3.74
C PHE A 24 7.56 -9.05 2.53
N ARG A 25 6.28 -9.38 2.72
CA ARG A 25 5.37 -9.63 1.60
C ARG A 25 4.90 -8.31 0.99
N PRO A 26 4.51 -8.29 -0.29
CA PRO A 26 3.84 -7.14 -0.87
C PRO A 26 2.47 -6.93 -0.21
N VAL A 27 1.94 -5.70 -0.30
CA VAL A 27 0.60 -5.37 0.24
C VAL A 27 -0.48 -6.23 -0.41
N ASP A 28 -0.45 -6.33 -1.74
CA ASP A 28 -1.35 -7.16 -2.51
C ASP A 28 -0.59 -7.76 -3.70
N GLU A 29 -0.62 -9.08 -3.83
CA GLU A 29 0.11 -9.85 -4.84
C GLU A 29 -0.53 -9.74 -6.24
N GLN A 30 -1.80 -9.32 -6.29
CA GLN A 30 -2.59 -9.21 -7.51
C GLN A 30 -2.70 -7.76 -8.00
N CYS A 31 -2.15 -6.81 -7.24
CA CYS A 31 -2.17 -5.41 -7.61
C CYS A 31 -0.95 -5.08 -8.49
N PRO A 32 -1.14 -4.61 -9.74
CA PRO A 32 -0.06 -4.28 -10.66
C PRO A 32 0.61 -2.93 -10.34
N CYS A 33 0.46 -2.42 -9.11
CA CYS A 33 0.92 -1.10 -8.74
C CYS A 33 2.44 -1.07 -8.57
N SER A 34 3.08 0.04 -8.95
CA SER A 34 4.52 0.23 -8.77
C SER A 34 4.94 0.14 -7.30
N THR A 35 4.07 0.55 -6.37
CA THR A 35 4.30 0.42 -4.93
C THR A 35 4.40 -1.05 -4.50
N CYS A 36 3.51 -1.89 -5.00
CA CYS A 36 3.35 -3.30 -4.69
C CYS A 36 4.50 -4.12 -5.25
N ALA A 37 4.99 -3.73 -6.43
CA ALA A 37 6.07 -4.40 -7.14
C ALA A 37 7.47 -4.09 -6.56
N ARG A 38 7.66 -2.90 -5.96
CA ARG A 38 8.96 -2.43 -5.45
C ARG A 38 9.09 -2.42 -3.93
N TYR A 39 7.99 -2.35 -3.20
CA TYR A 39 8.01 -2.17 -1.75
C TYR A 39 7.19 -3.23 -1.01
N THR A 40 7.64 -3.55 0.20
CA THR A 40 7.02 -4.53 1.09
C THR A 40 6.22 -3.85 2.20
N ARG A 41 5.38 -4.61 2.91
CA ARG A 41 4.60 -4.10 4.06
C ARG A 41 5.51 -3.53 5.15
N ALA A 42 6.62 -4.20 5.46
CA ALA A 42 7.66 -3.74 6.37
C ALA A 42 8.24 -2.39 5.97
N TYR A 43 8.59 -2.24 4.69
CA TYR A 43 9.12 -0.98 4.19
C TYR A 43 8.08 0.14 4.27
N LEU A 44 6.82 -0.15 3.92
CA LEU A 44 5.74 0.83 4.02
C LEU A 44 5.45 1.20 5.47
N HIS A 45 5.58 0.27 6.43
CA HIS A 45 5.46 0.55 7.86
C HIS A 45 6.53 1.54 8.35
N SER A 46 7.80 1.33 7.97
CA SER A 46 8.86 2.28 8.31
C SER A 46 8.68 3.63 7.61
N VAL A 47 8.30 3.62 6.32
CA VAL A 47 8.09 4.87 5.58
C VAL A 47 6.88 5.64 6.10
N VAL A 48 5.78 4.99 6.50
CA VAL A 48 4.59 5.68 7.03
C VAL A 48 4.80 6.29 8.41
N THR A 49 5.79 5.81 9.15
CA THR A 49 6.17 6.34 10.46
C THR A 49 7.20 7.46 10.37
N VAL A 50 8.01 7.48 9.30
CA VAL A 50 9.11 8.44 9.13
C VAL A 50 8.77 9.56 8.14
N GLU A 51 8.06 9.27 7.05
CA GLU A 51 7.87 10.18 5.91
C GLU A 51 6.41 10.31 5.47
N THR A 52 5.98 11.54 5.16
CA THR A 52 4.67 11.79 4.55
C THR A 52 4.59 11.30 3.10
N ALA A 53 5.72 10.99 2.46
CA ALA A 53 5.79 10.37 1.13
C ALA A 53 5.05 9.02 1.07
N ALA A 54 4.91 8.33 2.21
CA ALA A 54 4.08 7.14 2.35
C ALA A 54 2.63 7.37 1.90
N CYS A 55 2.09 8.56 2.14
CA CYS A 55 0.73 8.92 1.74
C CYS A 55 0.57 8.88 0.22
N HIS A 56 1.60 9.26 -0.52
CA HIS A 56 1.60 9.20 -1.98
C HIS A 56 1.62 7.74 -2.47
N LEU A 57 2.48 6.91 -1.89
CA LEU A 57 2.57 5.47 -2.22
C LEU A 57 1.25 4.73 -1.94
N LEU A 58 0.62 5.01 -0.80
CA LEU A 58 -0.68 4.46 -0.42
C LEU A 58 -1.80 4.98 -1.32
N THR A 59 -1.73 6.23 -1.77
CA THR A 59 -2.70 6.79 -2.71
C THR A 59 -2.60 6.11 -4.06
N VAL A 60 -1.38 5.92 -4.60
CA VAL A 60 -1.15 5.17 -5.85
C VAL A 60 -1.70 3.76 -5.74
N HIS A 61 -1.41 3.06 -4.64
CA HIS A 61 -1.95 1.73 -4.35
C HIS A 61 -3.49 1.73 -4.32
N ASN A 62 -4.09 2.62 -3.52
CA ASN A 62 -5.53 2.68 -3.34
C ASN A 62 -6.28 3.05 -4.63
N VAL A 63 -5.71 3.93 -5.46
CA VAL A 63 -6.26 4.31 -6.76
C VAL A 63 -6.14 3.15 -7.75
N CYS A 64 -4.98 2.49 -7.83
CA CYS A 64 -4.77 1.34 -8.71
C CYS A 64 -5.68 0.15 -8.31
N TYR A 65 -5.87 -0.06 -7.01
CA TYR A 65 -6.79 -1.06 -6.50
C TYR A 65 -8.26 -0.74 -6.84
N GLN A 66 -8.66 0.53 -6.80
CA GLN A 66 -10.02 0.96 -7.18
C GLN A 66 -10.25 1.02 -8.70
N ARG A 67 -9.20 1.31 -9.47
CA ARG A 67 -9.21 1.33 -10.94
C ARG A 67 -8.22 0.29 -11.47
N PRO A 68 -8.56 -1.01 -11.46
CA PRO A 68 -7.80 -1.99 -12.21
C PRO A 68 -7.77 -1.52 -13.68
N ALA A 69 -6.65 -1.71 -14.35
CA ALA A 69 -6.21 -1.06 -15.61
C ALA A 69 -7.08 -1.26 -16.87
N ALA A 70 -8.41 -1.28 -16.74
CA ALA A 70 -9.37 -1.35 -17.83
C ALA A 70 -9.88 0.03 -18.30
N ASP A 71 -9.41 1.15 -17.73
CA ASP A 71 -9.92 2.48 -18.09
C ASP A 71 -8.80 3.53 -18.15
N GLN A 72 -8.07 3.49 -19.27
CA GLN A 72 -7.36 4.65 -19.85
C GLN A 72 -7.59 4.56 -21.37
N THR A 73 -8.79 4.92 -21.82
CA THR A 73 -9.12 5.25 -23.22
C THR A 73 -9.63 6.67 -23.25
#